data_AF-A0A975VCI4-F1
#
_entry.id   AF-A0A975VCI4-F1
#
_cell.length_a   1.000
_cell.length_b   1.000
_cell.length_c   1.000
_cell.angle_alpha   90.00
_cell.angle_beta   90.00
_cell.angle_gamma   90.00
#
_symmetry.space_group_name_H-M   'P 1'
#
loop_
_entity.id
_entity.type
_entity.pdbx_description
1 polymer ?
#
loop_
_entity_poly.entity_id
_entity_poly.type
_entity_poly.pdbx_seq_one_letter_code
_entity_poly.pdbx_strand_id
1 'polypeptide(L)'
;MTLDPSVLPSLERLRTYMYRHYPAREKVDPFPLAFWKIEDDDIFFEALGYLPLMMEEVHDEGLDHLPEGFRLAYPVFWLEDDYQFNGWTALTNAGEDLLLLAIGAYERIGLATEANALRAALASVIADPSNDEAAGDAYQSVENPYADEDTRWEALLRFFRANTRLFEGAT
;
A
#
# COMPACT_ATOMS: atom_id res chain seq x y z
N MET A 1 -19.54 8.46 -11.45
CA MET A 1 -18.53 7.75 -10.66
C MET A 1 -18.80 6.27 -10.83
N THR A 2 -17.95 5.57 -11.54
CA THR A 2 -18.13 4.15 -11.89
C THR A 2 -17.06 3.36 -11.14
N LEU A 3 -17.47 2.30 -10.45
CA LEU A 3 -16.52 1.35 -9.89
C LEU A 3 -15.99 0.47 -11.00
N ASP A 4 -14.68 0.27 -11.05
CA ASP A 4 -14.09 -0.66 -12.00
C ASP A 4 -14.53 -2.10 -11.63
N PRO A 5 -15.12 -2.87 -12.56
CA PRO A 5 -15.54 -4.23 -12.28
C PRO A 5 -14.42 -5.16 -11.80
N SER A 6 -13.17 -4.91 -12.21
CA SER A 6 -12.00 -5.72 -11.84
C SER A 6 -11.72 -5.71 -10.32
N VAL A 7 -12.02 -4.59 -9.64
CA VAL A 7 -11.75 -4.44 -8.20
C VAL A 7 -12.95 -4.79 -7.32
N LEU A 8 -14.14 -5.01 -7.87
CA LEU A 8 -15.34 -5.27 -7.08
C LEU A 8 -15.19 -6.46 -6.10
N PRO A 9 -14.61 -7.61 -6.49
CA PRO A 9 -14.42 -8.72 -5.56
C PRO A 9 -13.52 -8.33 -4.38
N SER A 10 -12.42 -7.62 -4.62
CA SER A 10 -11.51 -7.14 -3.58
C SER A 10 -12.17 -6.11 -2.67
N LEU A 11 -12.97 -5.20 -3.21
CA LEU A 11 -13.72 -4.23 -2.41
C LEU A 11 -14.77 -4.89 -1.51
N GLU A 12 -15.44 -5.93 -1.99
CA GLU A 12 -16.39 -6.70 -1.18
C GLU A 12 -15.70 -7.47 -0.05
N ARG A 13 -14.54 -8.08 -0.34
CA ARG A 13 -13.70 -8.75 0.67
C ARG A 13 -13.21 -7.75 1.71
N LEU A 14 -12.66 -6.61 1.29
CA LEU A 14 -12.21 -5.55 2.18
C LEU A 14 -13.32 -5.06 3.09
N ARG A 15 -14.50 -4.75 2.53
CA ARG A 15 -15.65 -4.33 3.32
C ARG A 15 -16.05 -5.38 4.36
N THR A 16 -16.07 -6.65 3.96
CA THR A 16 -16.40 -7.77 4.85
C THR A 16 -15.36 -7.93 5.95
N TYR A 17 -14.08 -7.76 5.62
CA TYR A 17 -12.98 -7.82 6.56
C TYR A 17 -13.08 -6.69 7.60
N MET A 18 -13.36 -5.46 7.17
CA MET A 18 -13.55 -4.31 8.06
C MET A 18 -14.66 -4.56 9.11
N TYR A 19 -15.75 -5.28 8.76
CA TYR A 19 -16.79 -5.62 9.75
C TYR A 19 -16.32 -6.60 10.83
N ARG A 20 -15.22 -7.33 10.63
CA ARG A 20 -14.64 -8.16 11.70
C ARG A 20 -14.06 -7.30 12.83
N HIS A 21 -13.53 -6.13 12.48
CA HIS A 21 -13.00 -5.13 13.42
C HIS A 21 -14.10 -4.21 13.95
N TYR A 22 -15.10 -3.90 13.11
CA TYR A 22 -16.20 -2.99 13.43
C TYR A 22 -17.59 -3.62 13.22
N PRO A 23 -17.94 -4.69 13.96
CA PRO A 23 -19.15 -5.48 13.70
C PRO A 23 -20.45 -4.70 13.86
N ALA A 24 -20.48 -3.68 14.73
CA ALA A 24 -21.66 -2.84 14.92
C ALA A 24 -22.02 -2.03 13.66
N ARG A 25 -21.02 -1.66 12.85
CA ARG A 25 -21.23 -0.82 11.65
C ARG A 25 -22.04 -1.51 10.58
N GLU A 26 -22.01 -2.84 10.50
CA GLU A 26 -22.77 -3.60 9.51
C GLU A 26 -24.29 -3.28 9.53
N LYS A 27 -24.83 -2.89 10.70
CA LYS A 27 -26.26 -2.60 10.87
C LYS A 27 -26.58 -1.12 11.02
N VAL A 28 -25.66 -0.34 11.57
CA VAL A 28 -25.93 1.04 11.99
C VAL A 28 -25.43 2.06 10.96
N ASP A 29 -24.22 1.86 10.46
CA ASP A 29 -23.56 2.74 9.50
C ASP A 29 -22.58 1.92 8.64
N PRO A 30 -23.11 1.22 7.62
CA PRO A 30 -22.34 0.27 6.83
C PRO A 30 -21.20 0.95 6.05
N PHE A 31 -20.05 0.29 5.99
CA PHE A 31 -18.94 0.76 5.17
C PHE A 31 -19.35 0.83 3.69
N PRO A 32 -19.05 1.95 3.00
CA PRO A 32 -19.26 2.04 1.56
C PRO A 32 -18.34 1.06 0.83
N LEU A 33 -18.81 0.50 -0.29
CA LEU A 33 -17.97 -0.35 -1.14
C LEU A 33 -16.78 0.44 -1.73
N ALA A 34 -17.04 1.70 -2.10
CA ALA A 34 -16.00 2.68 -2.38
C ALA A 34 -15.36 3.16 -1.07
N PHE A 35 -14.44 2.38 -0.50
CA PHE A 35 -13.86 2.65 0.83
C PHE A 35 -13.25 4.06 0.94
N TRP A 36 -12.77 4.64 -0.17
CA TRP A 36 -12.28 6.01 -0.25
C TRP A 36 -13.33 7.09 0.05
N LYS A 37 -14.60 6.72 0.22
CA LYS A 37 -15.67 7.60 0.70
C LYS A 37 -15.90 7.55 2.20
N ILE A 38 -15.21 6.68 2.94
CA ILE A 38 -15.20 6.75 4.40
C ILE A 38 -14.66 8.13 4.77
N GLU A 39 -15.35 8.88 5.62
CA GLU A 39 -14.95 10.24 6.04
C GLU A 39 -13.95 10.23 7.20
N ASP A 40 -14.03 9.20 8.04
CA ASP A 40 -13.10 8.97 9.13
C ASP A 40 -11.72 8.59 8.57
N ASP A 41 -10.70 9.38 8.91
CA ASP A 41 -9.36 9.23 8.36
C ASP A 41 -8.64 8.00 8.90
N ASP A 42 -8.82 7.66 10.18
CA ASP A 42 -8.19 6.49 10.80
C ASP A 42 -8.75 5.22 10.16
N ILE A 43 -10.07 5.12 10.05
CA ILE A 43 -10.74 3.96 9.45
C ILE A 43 -10.41 3.83 7.95
N PHE A 44 -10.28 4.95 7.23
CA PHE A 44 -9.86 4.91 5.83
C PHE A 44 -8.43 4.44 5.66
N PHE A 45 -7.53 4.91 6.54
CA PHE A 45 -6.14 4.50 6.51
C PHE A 45 -5.99 3.03 6.87
N GLU A 46 -6.75 2.53 7.84
CA GLU A 46 -6.86 1.08 8.12
C GLU A 46 -7.36 0.30 6.89
N ALA A 47 -8.37 0.81 6.18
CA ALA A 47 -8.85 0.17 4.97
C ALA A 47 -7.79 0.12 3.86
N LEU A 48 -6.92 1.14 3.77
CA LEU A 48 -5.75 1.11 2.88
C LEU A 48 -4.73 0.04 3.32
N GLY A 49 -4.45 -0.04 4.63
CA GLY A 49 -3.55 -1.06 5.19
C GLY A 49 -4.01 -2.50 4.92
N TYR A 50 -5.31 -2.76 4.99
CA TYR A 50 -5.86 -4.09 4.70
C TYR A 50 -6.06 -4.38 3.21
N LEU A 51 -5.93 -3.38 2.34
CA LEU A 51 -6.19 -3.53 0.91
C LEU A 51 -5.35 -4.65 0.24
N PRO A 52 -4.03 -4.77 0.48
CA PRO A 52 -3.21 -5.80 -0.16
C PRO A 52 -3.69 -7.22 0.13
N LEU A 53 -4.09 -7.51 1.37
CA LEU A 53 -4.63 -8.81 1.79
C LEU A 53 -5.92 -9.21 1.03
N MET A 54 -6.65 -8.22 0.52
CA MET A 54 -7.92 -8.43 -0.19
C MET A 54 -7.73 -8.49 -1.71
N MET A 55 -6.51 -8.23 -2.18
CA MET A 55 -6.12 -8.18 -3.58
C MET A 55 -5.20 -9.35 -4.00
N GLU A 56 -5.08 -10.40 -3.19
CA GLU A 56 -4.18 -11.55 -3.46
C GLU A 56 -4.35 -12.16 -4.87
N GLU A 57 -5.58 -12.24 -5.39
CA GLU A 57 -5.85 -12.77 -6.75
C GLU A 57 -5.48 -11.80 -7.89
N VAL A 58 -5.30 -10.52 -7.58
CA VAL A 58 -4.93 -9.48 -8.56
C VAL A 58 -3.43 -9.49 -8.84
N HIS A 59 -2.64 -10.10 -7.95
CA HIS A 59 -1.20 -10.30 -8.13
C HIS A 59 -0.88 -11.11 -9.40
N ASP A 60 -1.74 -12.08 -9.77
CA ASP A 60 -1.51 -12.97 -10.91
C ASP A 60 -1.85 -12.33 -12.27
N GLU A 61 -2.80 -11.38 -12.31
CA GLU A 61 -3.23 -10.68 -13.53
C GLU A 61 -2.47 -9.36 -13.77
N GLY A 62 -1.64 -8.95 -12.80
CA GLY A 62 -0.85 -7.74 -12.82
C GLY A 62 -1.66 -6.48 -12.49
N LEU A 63 -1.01 -5.47 -11.92
CA LEU A 63 -1.70 -4.26 -11.44
C LEU A 63 -2.08 -3.28 -12.56
N ASP A 64 -1.50 -3.39 -13.75
CA ASP A 64 -1.55 -2.36 -14.80
C ASP A 64 -2.95 -1.99 -15.29
N HIS A 65 -3.91 -2.90 -15.18
CA HIS A 65 -5.28 -2.68 -15.60
C HIS A 65 -6.14 -1.99 -14.54
N LEU A 66 -5.65 -1.86 -13.30
CA LEU A 66 -6.40 -1.29 -12.19
C LEU A 66 -6.38 0.25 -12.22
N PRO A 67 -7.37 0.89 -11.58
CA PRO A 67 -7.31 2.32 -11.31
C PRO A 67 -6.03 2.69 -10.55
N GLU A 68 -5.48 3.87 -10.87
CA GLU A 68 -4.18 4.33 -10.37
C GLU A 68 -4.08 4.27 -8.84
N GLY A 69 -5.16 4.55 -8.11
CA GLY A 69 -5.19 4.50 -6.66
C GLY A 69 -4.82 3.12 -6.11
N PHE A 70 -5.31 2.04 -6.73
CA PHE A 70 -4.98 0.67 -6.34
C PHE A 70 -3.55 0.30 -6.72
N ARG A 71 -3.08 0.74 -7.90
CA ARG A 71 -1.70 0.52 -8.35
C ARG A 71 -0.66 1.17 -7.44
N LEU A 72 -1.02 2.31 -6.83
CA LEU A 72 -0.17 2.99 -5.87
C LEU A 72 -0.30 2.40 -4.46
N ALA A 73 -1.53 2.15 -4.00
CA ALA A 73 -1.78 1.68 -2.65
C ALA A 73 -1.24 0.25 -2.42
N TYR A 74 -1.46 -0.66 -3.37
CA TYR A 74 -1.10 -2.07 -3.19
C TYR A 74 0.38 -2.28 -2.78
N PRO A 75 1.39 -1.86 -3.57
CA PRO A 75 2.78 -2.16 -3.23
C PRO A 75 3.27 -1.39 -2.00
N VAL A 76 2.71 -0.19 -1.74
CA VAL A 76 3.04 0.59 -0.55
C VAL A 76 2.54 -0.10 0.70
N PHE A 77 1.23 -0.37 0.79
CA PHE A 77 0.63 -0.94 1.99
C PHE A 77 0.98 -2.40 2.20
N TRP A 78 1.35 -3.14 1.13
CA TRP A 78 1.92 -4.47 1.28
C TRP A 78 3.24 -4.38 2.06
N LEU A 79 4.11 -3.45 1.66
CA LEU A 79 5.43 -3.29 2.27
C LEU A 79 5.33 -2.76 3.70
N GLU A 80 4.45 -1.79 3.95
CA GLU A 80 4.21 -1.26 5.30
C GLU A 80 3.66 -2.33 6.25
N ASP A 81 2.72 -3.16 5.81
CA ASP A 81 2.21 -4.28 6.61
C ASP A 81 3.35 -5.27 6.92
N ASP A 82 4.14 -5.65 5.91
CA ASP A 82 5.22 -6.61 6.10
C ASP A 82 6.35 -6.06 6.99
N TYR A 83 6.63 -4.75 6.95
CA TYR A 83 7.55 -4.10 7.90
C TYR A 83 7.10 -4.28 9.35
N GLN A 84 5.80 -4.14 9.63
CA GLN A 84 5.29 -4.25 11.01
C GLN A 84 5.45 -5.66 11.59
N PHE A 85 5.36 -6.69 10.76
CA PHE A 85 5.47 -8.08 11.21
C PHE A 85 6.87 -8.66 11.11
N ASN A 86 7.63 -8.28 10.07
CA ASN A 86 8.89 -8.92 9.69
C ASN A 86 10.10 -7.97 9.71
N GLY A 87 9.91 -6.67 9.97
CA GLY A 87 11.01 -5.69 9.96
C GLY A 87 11.71 -5.66 8.60
N TRP A 88 13.05 -5.58 8.58
CA TRP A 88 13.82 -5.47 7.34
C TRP A 88 13.73 -6.69 6.41
N THR A 89 13.33 -7.87 6.94
CA THR A 89 13.05 -9.05 6.12
C THR A 89 11.94 -8.76 5.09
N ALA A 90 11.10 -7.75 5.30
CA ALA A 90 10.12 -7.29 4.33
C ALA A 90 10.70 -6.90 2.97
N LEU A 91 11.92 -6.34 2.95
CA LEU A 91 12.61 -5.98 1.71
C LEU A 91 12.94 -7.22 0.88
N THR A 92 13.43 -8.28 1.54
CA THR A 92 13.73 -9.55 0.87
C THR A 92 12.48 -10.35 0.53
N ASN A 93 11.42 -10.26 1.35
CA ASN A 93 10.12 -10.88 1.06
C ASN A 93 9.45 -10.26 -0.17
N ALA A 94 9.50 -8.93 -0.28
CA ALA A 94 9.00 -8.19 -1.44
C ALA A 94 9.75 -8.61 -2.72
N GLY A 95 11.07 -8.84 -2.60
CA GLY A 95 11.91 -9.17 -3.74
C GLY A 95 12.00 -8.04 -4.77
N GLU A 96 12.55 -8.33 -5.94
CA GLU A 96 12.81 -7.32 -6.97
C GLU A 96 11.53 -6.68 -7.51
N ASP A 97 10.54 -7.49 -7.87
CA ASP A 97 9.34 -7.02 -8.58
C ASP A 97 8.49 -6.09 -7.73
N LEU A 98 8.20 -6.46 -6.48
CA LEU A 98 7.36 -5.64 -5.62
C LEU A 98 8.08 -4.38 -5.13
N LEU A 99 9.40 -4.45 -4.89
CA LEU A 99 10.18 -3.26 -4.57
C LEU A 99 10.18 -2.26 -5.72
N LEU A 100 10.30 -2.71 -6.98
CA LEU A 100 10.19 -1.82 -8.14
C LEU A 100 8.83 -1.11 -8.21
N LEU A 101 7.75 -1.83 -7.92
CA LEU A 101 6.39 -1.26 -7.84
C LEU A 101 6.27 -0.25 -6.69
N ALA A 102 6.79 -0.59 -5.50
CA ALA A 102 6.76 0.30 -4.33
C ALA A 102 7.58 1.58 -4.57
N ILE A 103 8.76 1.47 -5.18
CA ILE A 103 9.59 2.61 -5.58
C ILE A 103 8.79 3.53 -6.50
N GLY A 104 8.21 3.00 -7.58
CA GLY A 104 7.41 3.77 -8.52
C GLY A 104 6.20 4.44 -7.86
N ALA A 105 5.56 3.74 -6.92
CA ALA A 105 4.42 4.28 -6.17
C ALA A 105 4.85 5.44 -5.26
N TYR A 106 5.90 5.27 -4.46
CA TYR A 106 6.43 6.31 -3.59
C TYR A 106 6.87 7.57 -4.35
N GLU A 107 7.50 7.42 -5.51
CA GLU A 107 7.81 8.57 -6.38
C GLU A 107 6.56 9.29 -6.86
N ARG A 108 5.55 8.53 -7.30
CA ARG A 108 4.31 9.09 -7.82
C ARG A 108 3.52 9.84 -6.74
N ILE A 109 3.60 9.38 -5.50
CA ILE A 109 3.02 10.00 -4.30
C ILE A 109 3.77 11.29 -3.92
N GLY A 110 5.03 11.42 -4.32
CA GLY A 110 5.90 12.55 -4.02
C GLY A 110 6.89 12.31 -2.88
N LEU A 111 7.05 11.06 -2.45
CA LEU A 111 8.00 10.62 -1.42
C LEU A 111 9.30 10.14 -2.07
N ALA A 112 9.97 11.04 -2.80
CA ALA A 112 11.16 10.69 -3.59
C ALA A 112 12.33 10.18 -2.74
N THR A 113 12.48 10.65 -1.50
CA THR A 113 13.55 10.18 -0.60
C THR A 113 13.29 8.77 -0.10
N GLU A 114 12.04 8.41 0.17
CA GLU A 114 11.61 7.04 0.47
C GLU A 114 11.92 6.10 -0.70
N ALA A 115 11.53 6.51 -1.91
CA ALA A 115 11.85 5.76 -3.12
C ALA A 115 13.36 5.57 -3.33
N ASN A 116 14.19 6.56 -2.97
CA ASN A 116 15.64 6.44 -3.05
C ASN A 116 16.23 5.48 -2.01
N ALA A 117 15.68 5.47 -0.79
CA ALA A 117 16.06 4.48 0.23
C ALA A 117 15.72 3.06 -0.22
N LEU A 118 14.53 2.86 -0.78
CA LEU A 118 14.12 1.57 -1.36
C LEU A 118 14.96 1.16 -2.57
N ARG A 119 15.46 2.09 -3.39
CA ARG A 119 16.42 1.77 -4.47
C ARG A 119 17.75 1.25 -3.94
N ALA A 120 18.24 1.81 -2.83
CA ALA A 120 19.46 1.31 -2.19
C ALA A 120 19.24 -0.10 -1.65
N ALA A 121 18.10 -0.33 -0.98
CA ALA A 121 17.69 -1.66 -0.54
C ALA A 121 17.57 -2.65 -1.70
N LEU A 122 16.90 -2.27 -2.80
CA LEU A 122 16.72 -3.09 -3.99
C LEU A 122 18.06 -3.54 -4.58
N ALA A 123 19.05 -2.64 -4.68
CA ALA A 123 20.38 -2.99 -5.15
C ALA A 123 21.05 -4.06 -4.26
N SER A 124 20.81 -4.01 -2.94
CA SER A 124 21.26 -5.04 -2.00
C SER A 124 20.50 -6.35 -2.17
N VAL A 125 19.17 -6.31 -2.29
CA VAL A 125 18.31 -7.49 -2.49
C VAL A 125 18.65 -8.23 -3.79
N ILE A 126 18.94 -7.51 -4.88
CA ILE A 126 19.39 -8.11 -6.14
C ILE A 126 20.75 -8.79 -5.99
N ALA A 127 21.65 -8.22 -5.19
CA ALA A 127 22.99 -8.77 -4.98
C ALA A 127 22.98 -10.02 -4.10
N ASP A 128 22.17 -10.03 -3.03
CA ASP A 128 21.98 -11.16 -2.13
C ASP A 128 20.54 -11.14 -1.53
N PRO A 129 19.59 -11.87 -2.14
CA PRO A 129 18.18 -11.84 -1.72
C PRO A 129 17.93 -12.54 -0.38
N SER A 130 18.96 -13.17 0.21
CA SER A 130 18.86 -13.84 1.51
C SER A 130 19.39 -12.99 2.67
N ASN A 131 19.95 -11.82 2.39
CA ASN A 131 20.60 -10.96 3.37
C ASN A 131 19.76 -9.73 3.68
N ASP A 132 18.79 -9.94 4.58
CA ASP A 132 17.87 -8.94 5.09
C ASP A 132 18.56 -7.82 5.89
N GLU A 133 19.60 -8.16 6.66
CA GLU A 133 20.44 -7.17 7.36
C GLU A 133 21.08 -6.18 6.38
N ALA A 134 21.72 -6.68 5.31
CA ALA A 134 22.35 -5.81 4.31
C ALA A 134 21.31 -4.95 3.55
N ALA A 135 20.13 -5.49 3.27
CA ALA A 135 19.05 -4.73 2.66
C ALA A 135 18.56 -3.58 3.56
N GLY A 136 18.39 -3.85 4.86
CA GLY A 136 18.06 -2.83 5.86
C GLY A 136 19.14 -1.76 6.00
N ASP A 137 20.41 -2.15 6.10
CA ASP A 137 21.54 -1.22 6.17
C ASP A 137 21.61 -0.32 4.92
N ALA A 138 21.39 -0.89 3.73
CA ALA A 138 21.37 -0.15 2.48
C ALA A 138 20.22 0.87 2.46
N TYR A 139 19.01 0.48 2.89
CA TYR A 139 17.87 1.39 3.06
C TYR A 139 18.24 2.56 3.98
N GLN A 140 18.78 2.26 5.16
CA GLN A 140 19.10 3.23 6.19
C GLN A 140 20.29 4.14 5.85
N SER A 141 21.11 3.77 4.85
CA SER A 141 22.23 4.58 4.39
C SER A 141 21.82 5.87 3.65
N VAL A 142 20.56 5.94 3.21
CA VAL A 142 20.00 7.08 2.49
C VAL A 142 19.29 8.00 3.48
N GLU A 143 19.64 9.29 3.48
CA GLU A 143 18.93 10.29 4.28
C GLU A 143 17.47 10.38 3.82
N ASN A 144 16.56 10.06 4.72
CA ASN A 144 15.13 10.00 4.42
C ASN A 144 14.29 10.58 5.57
N PRO A 145 13.66 11.76 5.39
CA PRO A 145 12.79 12.34 6.40
C PRO A 145 11.52 11.52 6.66
N TYR A 146 11.19 10.57 5.79
CA TYR A 146 10.06 9.64 5.93
C TYR A 146 10.49 8.27 6.46
N ALA A 147 11.72 8.09 6.96
CA ALA A 147 12.13 6.84 7.59
C ALA A 147 11.32 6.55 8.87
N ASP A 148 10.90 7.60 9.55
CA ASP A 148 9.96 7.55 10.67
C ASP A 148 8.55 7.18 10.18
N GLU A 149 7.95 6.17 10.81
CA GLU A 149 6.66 5.59 10.43
C GLU A 149 5.54 6.62 10.51
N ASP A 150 5.42 7.36 11.61
CA ASP A 150 4.37 8.37 11.81
C ASP A 150 4.44 9.45 10.71
N THR A 151 5.63 9.97 10.43
CA THR A 151 5.85 10.98 9.38
C THR A 151 5.48 10.45 7.99
N ARG A 152 5.80 9.19 7.70
CA ARG A 152 5.45 8.53 6.43
C ARG A 152 3.94 8.31 6.32
N TRP A 153 3.30 7.82 7.37
CA TRP A 153 1.87 7.56 7.43
C TRP A 153 1.04 8.83 7.24
N GLU A 154 1.41 9.93 7.90
CA GLU A 154 0.75 11.22 7.70
C GLU A 154 0.84 11.69 6.24
N ALA A 155 1.98 11.46 5.59
CA ALA A 155 2.18 11.84 4.19
C ALA A 155 1.33 10.98 3.24
N LEU A 156 1.29 9.67 3.46
CA LEU A 156 0.46 8.73 2.72
C LEU A 156 -1.04 9.05 2.86
N LEU A 157 -1.52 9.23 4.09
CA LEU A 157 -2.91 9.60 4.37
C LEU A 157 -3.29 10.89 3.62
N ARG A 158 -2.47 11.94 3.74
CA ARG A 158 -2.68 13.22 3.07
C ARG A 158 -2.77 13.05 1.55
N PHE A 159 -1.90 12.23 0.96
CA PHE A 159 -1.92 11.98 -0.48
C PHE A 159 -3.20 11.27 -0.91
N PHE A 160 -3.52 10.12 -0.31
CA PHE A 160 -4.67 9.33 -0.75
C PHE A 160 -6.01 10.04 -0.49
N ARG A 161 -6.07 10.89 0.55
CA ARG A 161 -7.23 11.76 0.78
C ARG A 161 -7.40 12.87 -0.22
N ALA A 162 -6.32 13.56 -0.57
CA ALA A 162 -6.38 14.59 -1.59
C ALA A 162 -6.72 14.02 -2.99
N ASN A 163 -6.50 12.72 -3.20
CA ASN A 163 -6.56 12.08 -4.51
C ASN A 163 -7.52 10.87 -4.56
N THR A 164 -8.63 10.89 -3.82
CA THR A 164 -9.60 9.77 -3.81
C THR A 164 -10.14 9.38 -5.18
N ARG A 165 -10.14 10.31 -6.15
CA ARG A 165 -10.53 10.03 -7.54
C ARG A 165 -9.64 9.02 -8.25
N LEU A 166 -8.42 8.78 -7.78
CA LEU A 166 -7.52 7.80 -8.38
C LEU A 166 -8.05 6.35 -8.24
N PHE A 167 -8.96 6.11 -7.29
CA PHE A 167 -9.61 4.80 -7.11
C PHE A 167 -10.85 4.61 -8.01
N GLU A 168 -11.27 5.64 -8.75
CA GLU A 168 -12.41 5.54 -9.66
C GLU A 168 -12.00 4.88 -10.98
N GLY A 169 -12.88 4.07 -11.57
CA GLY A 169 -12.61 3.46 -12.88
C GLY A 169 -12.53 4.51 -13.99
N ALA A 170 -11.76 4.22 -15.04
CA ALA A 170 -11.70 5.09 -16.22
C ALA A 170 -13.10 5.22 -16.84
N THR A 171 -13.56 6.47 -17.04
CA THR A 171 -14.79 6.79 -17.80
C THR A 171 -14.58 6.66 -19.29
#